data_AF-A0A7G6X0C4-F1
#
_entry.id   AF-A0A7G6X0C4-F1
#
_cell.length_a   1.000
_cell.length_b   1.000
_cell.length_c   1.000
_cell.angle_alpha   90.00
_cell.angle_beta   90.00
_cell.angle_gamma   90.00
#
_symmetry.space_group_name_H-M   'P 1'
#
loop_
_entity.id
_entity.type
_entity.pdbx_description
1 polymer ?
#
loop_
_entity_poly.entity_id
_entity_poly.type
_entity_poly.pdbx_seq_one_letter_code
_entity_poly.pdbx_strand_id
1 'polypeptide(L)'
;MPIAAATTLLTAATHGSGLAATVHTLAQAATVALIVTVSIGFYLLTCLIWPFGKCRRCKGAGKFKYPLGKAYRHCGKCQGSGLRVRIGRHVINHIRATRGAGTKSTSKSK
;
A
#
# COMPACT_ATOMS: atom_id res chain seq x y z
N MET A 1 -51.75 -29.31 36.34
CA MET A 1 -50.92 -29.77 35.21
C MET A 1 -51.29 -28.93 33.99
N PRO A 2 -50.59 -27.81 33.67
CA PRO A 2 -49.80 -27.76 32.42
C PRO A 2 -48.69 -26.67 32.35
N ILE A 3 -47.93 -26.40 33.43
CA ILE A 3 -46.98 -25.25 33.45
C ILE A 3 -45.57 -25.63 32.93
N ALA A 4 -45.21 -26.92 32.97
CA ALA A 4 -43.85 -27.38 32.65
C ALA A 4 -43.48 -27.37 31.14
N ALA A 5 -44.48 -27.39 30.24
CA ALA A 5 -44.24 -27.45 28.80
C ALA A 5 -43.84 -26.10 28.17
N ALA A 6 -44.18 -24.98 28.83
CA ALA A 6 -43.89 -23.65 28.31
C ALA A 6 -42.41 -23.26 28.49
N THR A 7 -41.74 -23.80 29.52
CA THR A 7 -40.35 -23.43 29.85
C THR A 7 -39.34 -24.08 28.92
N THR A 8 -39.62 -25.27 28.39
CA THR A 8 -38.70 -26.00 27.49
C THR A 8 -38.60 -25.40 26.09
N LEU A 9 -39.64 -24.69 25.61
CA LEU A 9 -39.62 -24.05 24.29
C LEU A 9 -38.81 -22.74 24.27
N LEU A 10 -38.73 -22.01 25.40
CA LEU A 10 -37.97 -20.77 25.47
C LEU A 10 -36.45 -20.98 25.43
N THR A 11 -35.95 -22.11 25.93
CA THR A 11 -34.51 -22.41 25.96
C THR A 11 -33.96 -22.87 24.60
N ALA A 12 -34.78 -23.47 23.73
CA ALA A 12 -34.34 -23.89 22.40
C ALA A 12 -34.15 -22.71 21.42
N ALA A 13 -34.90 -21.62 21.60
CA ALA A 13 -34.87 -20.45 20.72
C ALA A 13 -33.58 -19.62 20.86
N THR A 14 -32.94 -19.63 22.03
CA THR A 14 -31.75 -18.81 22.31
C THR A 14 -30.46 -19.36 21.68
N HIS A 15 -30.41 -20.66 21.35
CA HIS A 15 -29.25 -21.26 20.68
C HIS A 15 -29.20 -20.95 19.18
N GLY A 16 -30.34 -20.73 18.52
CA GLY A 16 -30.40 -20.37 17.10
C GLY A 16 -30.00 -18.91 16.84
N SER A 17 -30.38 -18.00 17.74
CA SER A 17 -30.12 -16.56 17.60
C SER A 17 -28.63 -16.20 17.72
N GLY A 18 -27.89 -16.91 18.58
CA GLY A 18 -26.45 -16.72 18.74
C GLY A 18 -25.66 -17.14 17.50
N LEU A 19 -26.02 -18.28 16.90
CA LEU A 19 -25.40 -18.77 15.66
C LEU A 19 -25.65 -17.81 14.50
N ALA A 20 -26.88 -17.35 14.29
CA ALA A 20 -27.19 -16.35 13.26
C ALA A 20 -26.41 -15.04 13.47
N ALA A 21 -26.33 -14.54 14.71
CA ALA A 21 -25.55 -13.33 15.04
C ALA A 21 -24.05 -13.51 14.80
N THR A 22 -23.48 -14.68 15.12
CA THR A 22 -22.06 -14.98 14.85
C THR A 22 -21.76 -15.10 13.36
N VAL A 23 -22.65 -15.71 12.56
CA VAL A 23 -22.47 -15.79 11.10
C VAL A 23 -22.54 -14.41 10.45
N HIS A 24 -23.47 -13.55 10.89
CA HIS A 24 -23.56 -12.18 10.39
C HIS A 24 -22.33 -11.33 10.75
N THR A 25 -21.80 -11.46 11.97
CA THR A 25 -20.59 -10.73 12.39
C THR A 25 -19.34 -11.23 11.68
N LEU A 26 -19.19 -12.53 11.45
CA LEU A 26 -18.08 -13.09 10.65
C LEU A 26 -18.16 -12.65 9.19
N ALA A 27 -19.36 -12.65 8.59
CA ALA A 27 -19.58 -12.16 7.23
C ALA A 27 -19.25 -10.66 7.10
N GLN A 28 -19.63 -9.85 8.09
CA GLN A 28 -19.26 -8.43 8.16
C GLN A 28 -17.74 -8.25 8.31
N ALA A 29 -17.10 -9.01 9.21
CA ALA A 29 -15.67 -8.93 9.41
C ALA A 29 -14.89 -9.31 8.14
N ALA A 30 -15.29 -10.36 7.43
CA ALA A 30 -14.69 -10.76 6.16
C ALA A 30 -14.85 -9.66 5.09
N THR A 31 -16.02 -9.04 5.01
CA THR A 31 -16.28 -7.94 4.07
C THR A 31 -15.41 -6.73 4.37
N VAL A 32 -15.32 -6.33 5.65
CA VAL A 32 -14.45 -5.23 6.09
C VAL A 32 -12.98 -5.54 5.79
N ALA A 33 -12.51 -6.77 6.08
CA ALA A 33 -11.15 -7.19 5.79
C ALA A 33 -10.83 -7.11 4.29
N LEU A 34 -11.75 -7.54 3.41
CA LEU A 34 -11.59 -7.41 1.97
C LEU A 34 -11.51 -5.94 1.53
N ILE A 35 -12.41 -5.09 2.02
CA ILE A 35 -12.40 -3.65 1.69
C ILE A 35 -11.08 -3.00 2.12
N VAL A 36 -10.61 -3.29 3.34
CA VAL A 36 -9.34 -2.76 3.86
C VAL A 36 -8.18 -3.22 3.00
N THR A 37 -8.13 -4.51 2.66
CA THR A 37 -7.06 -5.09 1.83
C THR A 37 -7.04 -4.47 0.44
N VAL A 38 -8.20 -4.32 -0.20
CA VAL A 38 -8.31 -3.67 -1.51
C VAL A 38 -7.90 -2.19 -1.43
N SER A 39 -8.32 -1.48 -0.39
CA SER A 39 -7.97 -0.07 -0.19
C SER A 39 -6.47 0.13 -0.03
N ILE A 40 -5.82 -0.72 0.78
CA ILE A 40 -4.36 -0.71 0.95
C ILE A 40 -3.67 -1.06 -0.38
N GLY A 41 -4.12 -2.11 -1.05
CA GLY A 41 -3.59 -2.52 -2.35
C GLY A 41 -3.69 -1.41 -3.39
N PHE A 42 -4.84 -0.75 -3.50
CA PHE A 42 -5.06 0.36 -4.42
C PHE A 42 -4.21 1.58 -4.08
N TYR A 43 -4.04 1.90 -2.79
CA TYR A 43 -3.15 2.97 -2.34
C TYR A 43 -1.69 2.69 -2.73
N LEU A 44 -1.22 1.47 -2.49
CA LEU A 44 0.12 1.02 -2.89
C LEU A 44 0.28 1.06 -4.41
N LEU A 45 -0.70 0.58 -5.17
CA LEU A 45 -0.71 0.61 -6.62
C LEU A 45 -0.65 2.05 -7.15
N THR A 46 -1.43 2.95 -6.59
CA THR A 46 -1.42 4.38 -6.95
C THR A 46 -0.06 5.02 -6.64
N CYS A 47 0.54 4.67 -5.50
CA CYS A 47 1.89 5.10 -5.13
C CYS A 47 2.98 4.53 -6.06
N LEU A 48 2.74 3.37 -6.67
CA LEU A 48 3.62 2.75 -7.66
C LEU A 48 3.42 3.31 -9.07
N ILE A 49 2.17 3.60 -9.48
CA ILE A 49 1.80 4.15 -10.79
C ILE A 49 2.24 5.61 -10.91
N TRP A 50 2.16 6.40 -9.83
CA TRP A 50 2.66 7.78 -9.81
C TRP A 50 3.86 7.97 -8.86
N PRO A 51 5.02 7.35 -9.17
CA PRO A 51 6.18 7.34 -8.28
C PRO A 51 6.99 8.63 -8.37
N PHE A 52 6.62 9.56 -9.27
CA PHE A 52 7.37 10.76 -9.55
C PHE A 52 6.54 12.02 -9.25
N GLY A 53 6.89 12.69 -8.15
CA GLY A 53 6.42 14.06 -7.92
C GLY A 53 7.26 15.05 -8.73
N LYS A 54 6.67 16.19 -9.08
CA LYS A 54 7.46 17.33 -9.61
C LYS A 54 8.43 17.82 -8.53
N CYS A 55 9.70 18.00 -8.86
CA CYS A 55 10.64 18.59 -7.90
C CYS A 55 10.19 20.01 -7.56
N ARG A 56 9.98 20.31 -6.26
CA ARG A 56 9.50 21.64 -5.80
C ARG A 56 10.44 22.79 -6.18
N ARG A 57 11.74 22.52 -6.33
CA ARG A 57 12.75 23.54 -6.63
C ARG A 57 12.74 23.94 -8.10
N CYS A 58 12.74 22.97 -9.01
CA CYS A 58 12.79 23.21 -10.46
C CYS A 58 11.43 23.04 -11.16
N LYS A 59 10.35 22.82 -10.40
CA LYS A 59 8.97 22.61 -10.88
C LYS A 59 8.83 21.53 -11.97
N GLY A 60 9.70 20.51 -11.98
CA GLY A 60 9.68 19.48 -13.03
C GLY A 60 10.68 19.68 -14.18
N ALA A 61 11.32 20.85 -14.30
CA ALA A 61 12.19 21.15 -15.44
C ALA A 61 13.55 20.43 -15.42
N GLY A 62 14.04 20.01 -14.25
CA GLY A 62 15.36 19.39 -14.07
C GLY A 62 16.55 20.34 -14.18
N LYS A 63 16.35 21.51 -14.79
CA LYS A 63 17.35 22.53 -15.05
C LYS A 63 16.80 23.94 -14.79
N PHE A 64 17.67 24.83 -14.36
CA PHE A 64 17.40 26.26 -14.27
C PHE A 64 18.06 26.95 -15.46
N LYS A 65 17.27 27.71 -16.22
CA LYS A 65 17.78 28.58 -17.29
C LYS A 65 18.26 29.89 -16.69
N TYR A 66 19.40 30.39 -17.13
CA TYR A 66 19.82 31.75 -16.79
C TYR A 66 19.02 32.75 -17.65
N PRO A 67 18.52 33.87 -17.09
CA PRO A 67 17.68 34.81 -17.83
C PRO A 67 18.42 35.54 -18.97
N LEU A 68 19.76 35.56 -18.93
CA LEU A 68 20.59 36.36 -19.83
C LEU A 68 21.64 35.54 -20.60
N GLY A 69 21.52 34.21 -20.65
CA GLY A 69 22.51 33.37 -21.34
C GLY A 69 22.04 31.96 -21.70
N LYS A 70 22.84 31.27 -22.53
CA LYS A 70 22.59 29.87 -22.95
C LYS A 70 23.03 28.82 -21.91
N ALA A 71 23.55 29.26 -20.77
CA ALA A 71 24.01 28.38 -19.70
C ALA A 71 22.83 27.81 -18.89
N TYR A 72 22.91 26.51 -18.59
CA TYR A 72 21.96 25.80 -17.76
C TYR A 72 22.66 25.27 -16.51
N ARG A 73 22.03 25.38 -15.35
CA ARG A 73 22.46 24.66 -14.14
C ARG A 73 21.49 23.53 -13.86
N HIS A 74 22.00 22.33 -13.63
CA HIS A 74 21.17 21.21 -13.16
C HIS A 74 20.68 21.50 -11.74
N CYS A 75 19.43 21.09 -11.46
CA CYS A 75 18.91 21.21 -10.11
C CYS A 75 19.60 20.19 -9.20
N GLY A 76 20.42 20.65 -8.25
CA GLY A 76 21.17 19.77 -7.33
C GLY A 76 20.26 18.87 -6.48
N LYS A 77 19.01 19.27 -6.23
CA LYS A 77 18.07 18.48 -5.41
C LYS A 77 17.48 17.28 -6.14
N CYS A 78 17.34 17.34 -7.46
CA CYS A 78 16.87 16.21 -8.28
C CYS A 78 17.96 15.69 -9.23
N GLN A 79 19.20 16.16 -9.09
CA GLN A 79 20.36 15.75 -9.89
C GLN A 79 20.08 15.85 -11.40
N GLY A 80 19.34 16.88 -11.85
CA GLY A 80 19.00 17.06 -13.27
C GLY A 80 17.76 16.29 -13.77
N SER A 81 17.21 15.33 -13.00
CA SER A 81 16.07 14.52 -13.45
C SER A 81 14.73 15.28 -13.51
N GLY A 82 14.59 16.39 -12.78
CA GLY A 82 13.33 17.14 -12.69
C GLY A 82 12.26 16.48 -11.81
N LEU A 83 12.46 15.21 -11.44
CA LEU A 83 11.49 14.39 -10.72
C LEU A 83 11.97 14.18 -9.28
N ARG A 84 11.04 14.23 -8.32
CA ARG A 84 11.26 13.80 -6.93
C ARG A 84 10.74 12.38 -6.81
N VAL A 85 11.64 11.48 -6.44
CA VAL A 85 11.34 10.07 -6.22
C VAL A 85 10.43 9.91 -4.99
N ARG A 86 9.22 9.36 -5.16
CA ARG A 86 8.35 8.89 -4.07
C ARG A 86 8.70 7.43 -3.72
N ILE A 87 8.26 6.98 -2.55
CA ILE A 87 8.62 5.72 -1.89
C ILE A 87 8.58 4.50 -2.84
N GLY A 88 7.63 4.43 -3.78
CA GLY A 88 7.49 3.29 -4.71
C GLY A 88 8.76 2.97 -5.52
N ARG A 89 9.52 3.98 -5.96
CA ARG A 89 10.77 3.74 -6.70
C ARG A 89 11.93 3.36 -5.77
N HIS A 90 11.91 3.77 -4.50
CA HIS A 90 12.85 3.29 -3.49
C HIS A 90 12.67 1.79 -3.26
N VAL A 91 11.42 1.31 -3.22
CA VAL A 91 11.10 -0.12 -3.08
C VAL A 91 11.64 -0.91 -4.27
N ILE A 92 11.44 -0.45 -5.51
CA ILE A 92 11.98 -1.14 -6.70
C ILE A 92 13.52 -1.14 -6.67
N ASN A 93 14.14 -0.03 -6.27
CA ASN A 93 15.60 0.03 -6.17
C ASN A 93 16.13 -0.91 -5.07
N HIS A 94 15.41 -1.04 -3.96
CA HIS A 94 15.74 -1.97 -2.88
C HIS A 94 15.55 -3.44 -3.30
N ILE A 95 14.47 -3.75 -4.03
CA ILE A 95 14.24 -5.09 -4.60
C ILE A 95 15.34 -5.43 -5.62
N ARG A 96 15.76 -4.47 -6.47
CA ARG A 96 16.86 -4.68 -7.41
C ARG A 96 18.21 -4.83 -6.69
N ALA A 97 18.45 -4.06 -5.63
CA ALA A 97 19.66 -4.17 -4.83
C ALA A 97 19.75 -5.54 -4.13
N THR A 98 18.65 -6.03 -3.55
CA THR A 98 18.58 -7.35 -2.90
C THR A 98 18.73 -8.49 -3.91
N ARG A 99 18.05 -8.44 -5.07
CA ARG A 99 18.23 -9.42 -6.15
C ARG A 99 19.65 -9.43 -6.72
N GLY A 100 20.26 -8.26 -6.84
CA GLY A 100 21.64 -8.12 -7.28
C GLY A 100 22.66 -8.58 -6.24
N ALA A 101 22.36 -8.52 -4.94
CA ALA A 101 23.26 -8.99 -3.89
C ALA A 101 23.49 -10.51 -3.96
N GLY A 102 22.44 -11.28 -4.28
CA GLY A 102 22.54 -12.73 -4.44
C GLY A 102 23.37 -13.18 -5.63
N THR A 103 23.59 -12.34 -6.65
CA THR A 103 24.43 -12.68 -7.80
C THR A 103 25.90 -12.31 -7.61
N LYS A 104 26.25 -11.45 -6.64
CA LYS A 104 27.64 -11.04 -6.39
C LYS A 104 28.35 -11.94 -5.38
N SER A 105 27.59 -12.66 -4.54
CA SER A 105 28.15 -13.65 -3.62
C SER A 105 28.80 -14.84 -4.34
N THR A 106 28.32 -15.20 -5.53
CA THR A 106 28.90 -16.30 -6.32
C THR A 106 30.20 -15.91 -7.03
N SER A 107 30.46 -14.62 -7.27
CA SER A 107 31.65 -14.15 -8.00
C SER A 107 32.83 -13.75 -7.10
N LYS A 108 32.66 -13.66 -5.77
CA LYS A 108 33.74 -13.29 -4.82
C LYS A 108 34.53 -14.51 -4.30
N SER A 109 34.55 -15.60 -5.07
CA SER A 109 35.45 -16.73 -4.86
C SER A 109 36.57 -16.65 -5.89
N LYS A 110 37.55 -15.76 -5.67
CA LYS A 110 38.85 -15.81 -6.32
C LYS A 110 39.92 -15.29 -5.38
#